data_AF-A0A522CJI9-F1
#
_entry.id   AF-A0A522CJI9-F1
#
_cell.length_a   1.000
_cell.length_b   1.000
_cell.length_c   1.000
_cell.angle_alpha   90.00
_cell.angle_beta   90.00
_cell.angle_gamma   90.00
#
_symmetry.space_group_name_H-M   'P 1'
#
loop_
_entity.id
_entity.type
_entity.pdbx_description
1 polymer ?
#
loop_
_entity_poly.entity_id
_entity_poly.type
_entity_poly.pdbx_seq_one_letter_code
_entity_poly.pdbx_strand_id
1 'polypeptide(L)'
;MLRLSSWLAILVGAGVAVAQVVRNYDNTERWMTWGIDVVAGLLILGCGIAALRKQNTRLLPVGWAFAIGLYASAFLTHVTLLSRAKGDWHENELQLVMILGALLVASTAGLVMVMLAPKPKPA
;
A
#
# COMPACT_ATOMS: atom_id res chain seq x y z
N MET A 1 -5.78 12.45 -14.38
CA MET A 1 -5.09 12.05 -13.13
C MET A 1 -5.81 10.91 -12.41
N LEU A 2 -7.13 10.98 -12.18
CA LEU A 2 -7.91 9.90 -11.55
C LEU A 2 -7.69 8.51 -12.16
N ARG A 3 -7.75 8.37 -13.50
CA ARG A 3 -7.49 7.09 -14.19
C ARG A 3 -6.09 6.52 -13.92
N LEU A 4 -5.07 7.37 -13.97
CA LEU A 4 -3.68 6.96 -13.71
C LEU A 4 -3.52 6.52 -12.25
N SER A 5 -4.05 7.31 -11.31
CA SER A 5 -4.05 6.96 -9.89
C SER A 5 -4.83 5.66 -9.62
N SER A 6 -5.90 5.39 -10.36
CA SER A 6 -6.66 4.14 -10.23
C SER A 6 -5.85 2.93 -10.71
N TRP A 7 -5.13 3.05 -11.84
CA TRP A 7 -4.22 2.00 -12.31
C TRP A 7 -3.06 1.78 -11.35
N LEU A 8 -2.49 2.85 -10.80
CA LEU A 8 -1.46 2.76 -9.78
C LEU A 8 -1.97 2.04 -8.52
N ALA A 9 -3.19 2.34 -8.08
CA ALA A 9 -3.83 1.68 -6.95
C ALA A 9 -4.00 0.17 -7.18
N ILE A 10 -4.38 -0.24 -8.40
CA ILE A 10 -4.47 -1.66 -8.78
C ILE A 10 -3.10 -2.32 -8.75
N LEU A 11 -2.07 -1.69 -9.34
CA LEU A 11 -0.71 -2.24 -9.36
C LEU A 11 -0.14 -2.39 -7.95
N VAL A 12 -0.23 -1.34 -7.13
CA VAL A 12 0.24 -1.35 -5.75
C VAL A 12 -0.52 -2.39 -4.94
N GLY A 13 -1.86 -2.39 -5.02
CA GLY A 13 -2.68 -3.32 -4.25
C GLY A 13 -2.46 -4.79 -4.62
N ALA A 14 -2.40 -5.09 -5.93
CA ALA A 14 -2.12 -6.43 -6.41
C ALA A 14 -0.71 -6.89 -6.03
N GLY A 15 0.28 -6.01 -6.23
CA GLY A 15 1.67 -6.30 -5.90
C GLY A 15 1.85 -6.61 -4.41
N VAL A 16 1.26 -5.81 -3.53
CA VAL A 16 1.34 -6.01 -2.07
C VAL A 16 0.63 -7.29 -1.64
N ALA A 17 -0.59 -7.52 -2.14
CA ALA A 17 -1.35 -8.73 -1.79
C ALA A 17 -0.58 -10.00 -2.19
N VAL A 18 -0.06 -10.05 -3.43
CA VAL A 18 0.73 -11.20 -3.92
C VAL A 18 2.04 -11.33 -3.14
N ALA A 19 2.78 -10.25 -2.95
CA ALA A 19 4.06 -10.30 -2.24
C ALA A 19 3.90 -10.81 -0.80
N GLN A 20 2.84 -10.40 -0.10
CA GLN A 20 2.60 -10.84 1.27
C GLN A 20 2.18 -12.31 1.34
N VAL A 21 1.36 -12.78 0.40
CA VAL A 21 0.99 -14.19 0.31
C VAL A 21 2.21 -15.06 0.01
N VAL A 22 3.04 -14.67 -0.97
CA VAL A 22 4.25 -15.42 -1.33
C VAL A 22 5.26 -15.43 -0.18
N ARG A 23 5.49 -14.28 0.48
CA ARG A 23 6.46 -14.18 1.58
C ARG A 23 6.06 -15.00 2.81
N ASN A 24 4.76 -15.17 3.05
CA ASN A 24 4.25 -15.81 4.26
C ASN A 24 3.53 -17.13 4.02
N TYR A 25 3.66 -17.72 2.82
CA TYR A 25 2.94 -18.94 2.44
C TYR A 25 3.15 -20.08 3.45
N ASP A 26 4.40 -20.25 3.92
CA ASP A 26 4.76 -21.29 4.89
C ASP A 26 4.59 -20.84 6.36
N ASN A 27 4.19 -19.58 6.59
CA ASN A 27 4.08 -18.97 7.92
C ASN A 27 2.62 -18.63 8.28
N THR A 28 1.76 -19.64 8.15
CA THR A 28 0.31 -19.51 8.42
C THR A 28 0.01 -19.26 9.90
N GLU A 29 0.90 -19.59 10.83
CA GLU A 29 0.68 -19.35 12.26
C GLU A 29 0.59 -17.86 12.62
N ARG A 30 1.27 -16.99 11.85
CA ARG A 30 1.29 -15.54 12.05
C ARG A 30 0.33 -14.79 11.13
N TRP A 31 -0.66 -15.47 10.57
CA TRP A 31 -1.55 -14.92 9.55
C TRP A 31 -2.27 -13.63 9.94
N MET A 32 -2.58 -13.43 11.22
CA MET A 32 -3.20 -12.17 11.66
C MET A 32 -2.28 -10.97 11.49
N THR A 33 -0.96 -11.16 11.61
CA THR A 33 0.03 -10.06 11.53
C THR A 33 0.34 -9.66 10.09
N TRP A 34 0.42 -10.60 9.15
CA TRP A 34 0.64 -10.29 7.74
C TRP A 34 -0.66 -10.17 6.93
N GLY A 35 -1.76 -10.69 7.45
CA GLY A 35 -3.08 -10.63 6.82
C GLY A 35 -3.62 -9.21 6.71
N ILE A 36 -3.25 -8.32 7.63
CA ILE A 36 -3.64 -6.91 7.55
C ILE A 36 -3.04 -6.22 6.32
N ASP A 37 -1.83 -6.58 5.93
CA ASP A 37 -1.19 -6.05 4.71
C ASP A 37 -1.89 -6.57 3.44
N VAL A 38 -2.33 -7.84 3.46
CA VAL A 38 -3.14 -8.42 2.37
C VAL A 38 -4.48 -7.69 2.26
N VAL A 39 -5.17 -7.48 3.38
CA VAL A 39 -6.45 -6.74 3.42
C VAL A 39 -6.25 -5.31 2.91
N ALA A 40 -5.17 -4.65 3.30
CA ALA A 40 -4.84 -3.31 2.81
C ALA A 40 -4.57 -3.28 1.30
N GLY A 41 -3.83 -4.26 0.78
CA GLY A 41 -3.59 -4.44 -0.65
C GLY A 41 -4.88 -4.66 -1.43
N LEU A 42 -5.77 -5.53 -0.93
CA LEU A 42 -7.09 -5.77 -1.53
C LEU A 42 -8.00 -4.54 -1.47
N LEU A 43 -7.93 -3.76 -0.39
CA LEU A 43 -8.72 -2.54 -0.23
C LEU A 43 -8.33 -1.49 -1.27
N ILE A 44 -7.03 -1.17 -1.39
CA ILE A 44 -6.59 -0.17 -2.38
C ILE A 44 -6.82 -0.63 -3.82
N LEU A 45 -6.65 -1.93 -4.08
CA LEU A 45 -6.99 -2.55 -5.36
C LEU A 45 -8.49 -2.38 -5.67
N GLY A 46 -9.36 -2.69 -4.72
CA GLY A 46 -10.80 -2.54 -4.85
C GLY A 46 -11.21 -1.09 -5.10
N CYS A 47 -10.61 -0.13 -4.39
CA CYS A 47 -10.81 1.30 -4.63
C CYS A 47 -10.38 1.71 -6.05
N GLY A 48 -9.25 1.20 -6.54
CA GLY A 48 -8.79 1.43 -7.91
C GLY A 48 -9.77 0.90 -8.96
N ILE A 49 -10.25 -0.34 -8.80
CA ILE A 49 -11.25 -0.93 -9.70
C ILE A 49 -12.57 -0.15 -9.68
N ALA A 50 -13.08 0.18 -8.49
CA ALA A 50 -14.32 0.93 -8.33
C ALA A 50 -14.23 2.34 -8.95
N ALA A 51 -13.07 2.99 -8.86
CA ALA A 51 -12.81 4.28 -9.49
C ALA A 51 -12.77 4.19 -11.02
N LEU A 52 -12.16 3.13 -11.59
CA LEU A 52 -12.18 2.89 -13.05
C LEU A 52 -13.58 2.62 -13.59
N ARG A 53 -14.42 1.91 -12.82
CA ARG A 53 -15.83 1.67 -13.16
C ARG A 53 -16.72 2.90 -13.00
N LYS A 54 -16.17 4.06 -12.60
CA LYS A 54 -16.89 5.31 -12.29
C LYS A 54 -17.98 5.16 -11.23
N GLN A 55 -17.96 4.08 -10.43
CA GLN A 55 -19.01 3.80 -9.44
C GLN A 55 -18.80 4.61 -8.17
N ASN A 56 -17.56 4.71 -7.68
CA ASN A 56 -17.30 5.38 -6.41
C ASN A 56 -15.88 5.99 -6.34
N THR A 57 -15.67 7.08 -7.07
CA THR A 57 -14.37 7.76 -7.16
C THR A 57 -13.92 8.38 -5.83
N ARG A 58 -14.84 8.58 -4.88
CA ARG A 58 -14.56 9.11 -3.54
C ARG A 58 -13.85 8.11 -2.63
N LEU A 59 -13.88 6.82 -2.94
CA LEU A 59 -13.18 5.79 -2.16
C LEU A 59 -11.68 5.76 -2.45
N LEU A 60 -11.25 6.17 -3.64
CA LEU A 60 -9.84 6.18 -4.03
C LEU A 60 -8.94 7.02 -3.10
N PRO A 61 -9.28 8.27 -2.74
CA PRO A 61 -8.45 9.03 -1.78
C PRO A 61 -8.47 8.42 -0.38
N VAL A 62 -9.59 7.80 0.05
CA VAL A 62 -9.68 7.09 1.34
C VAL A 62 -8.76 5.88 1.36
N GLY A 63 -8.76 5.08 0.29
CA GLY A 63 -7.86 3.94 0.14
C GLY A 63 -6.40 4.37 0.17
N TRP A 64 -6.05 5.45 -0.55
CA TRP A 64 -4.68 5.96 -0.52
C TRP A 64 -4.27 6.47 0.86
N ALA A 65 -5.14 7.21 1.56
CA ALA A 65 -4.87 7.70 2.91
C ALA A 65 -4.67 6.53 3.89
N PHE A 66 -5.48 5.49 3.79
CA PHE A 66 -5.33 4.28 4.58
C PHE A 66 -3.99 3.58 4.32
N ALA A 67 -3.63 3.39 3.04
CA ALA A 67 -2.35 2.79 2.64
C ALA A 67 -1.15 3.59 3.16
N ILE A 68 -1.20 4.93 3.08
CA ILE A 68 -0.16 5.81 3.64
C ILE A 68 -0.02 5.60 5.14
N GLY A 69 -1.12 5.59 5.89
CA GLY A 69 -1.08 5.38 7.35
C GLY A 69 -0.45 4.04 7.73
N LEU A 70 -0.86 2.97 7.02
CA LEU A 70 -0.32 1.64 7.25
C LEU A 70 1.18 1.55 6.93
N TYR A 71 1.59 1.98 5.73
CA TYR A 71 2.98 1.88 5.29
C TYR A 71 3.90 2.82 6.06
N ALA A 72 3.42 4.01 6.48
CA ALA A 72 4.18 4.89 7.35
C ALA A 72 4.44 4.25 8.72
N SER A 73 3.41 3.65 9.32
CA SER A 73 3.57 2.93 10.59
C SER A 73 4.57 1.78 10.45
N ALA A 74 4.41 0.93 9.42
CA ALA A 74 5.31 -0.20 9.17
C ALA A 74 6.75 0.28 8.91
N PHE A 75 6.92 1.33 8.10
CA PHE A 75 8.23 1.90 7.80
C PHE A 75 8.93 2.38 9.07
N LEU A 76 8.26 3.13 9.93
CA LEU A 76 8.83 3.61 11.19
C LEU A 76 9.21 2.47 12.14
N THR A 77 8.38 1.42 12.20
CA THR A 77 8.69 0.21 12.96
C THR A 77 9.98 -0.44 12.46
N HIS A 78 10.09 -0.67 11.15
CA HIS A 78 11.26 -1.33 10.56
C HIS A 78 12.53 -0.48 10.59
N VAL A 79 12.43 0.86 10.46
CA VAL A 79 13.57 1.77 10.69
C VAL A 79 14.08 1.67 12.12
N THR A 80 13.17 1.57 13.09
CA THR A 80 13.54 1.40 14.50
C THR A 80 14.22 0.04 14.74
N LEU A 81 13.72 -1.02 14.11
CA LEU A 81 14.31 -2.37 14.19
C LEU A 81 15.68 -2.45 13.51
N LEU A 82 15.84 -1.79 12.36
CA LEU A 82 17.09 -1.74 11.60
C LEU A 82 18.26 -1.20 12.45
N SER A 83 18.00 -0.19 13.28
CA SER A 83 19.00 0.37 14.20
C SER A 83 19.51 -0.61 15.26
N ARG A 84 18.74 -1.68 15.52
CA ARG A 84 19.03 -2.72 16.51
C ARG A 84 19.50 -4.02 15.86
N ALA A 85 19.37 -4.15 14.55
CA ALA A 85 19.67 -5.36 13.80
C ALA A 85 21.18 -5.53 13.53
N LYS A 86 21.64 -6.78 13.52
CA LYS A 86 23.04 -7.16 13.25
C LYS A 86 23.09 -8.38 12.33
N GLY A 87 24.15 -8.49 11.52
CA GLY A 87 24.34 -9.61 10.58
C GLY A 87 23.20 -9.73 9.57
N ASP A 88 22.84 -10.95 9.19
CA ASP A 88 21.79 -11.26 8.18
C ASP A 88 20.42 -10.65 8.52
N TRP A 89 20.14 -10.41 9.80
CA TRP A 89 18.91 -9.72 10.20
C TRP A 89 18.92 -8.25 9.75
N HIS A 90 20.07 -7.58 9.74
CA HIS A 90 20.19 -6.19 9.28
C HIS A 90 19.87 -6.05 7.79
N GLU A 91 20.35 -6.97 6.94
CA GLU A 91 20.10 -6.94 5.51
C GLU A 91 18.61 -7.11 5.19
N ASN A 92 17.95 -8.04 5.89
CA ASN A 92 16.51 -8.25 5.78
C ASN A 92 15.70 -7.01 6.20
N GLU A 93 16.03 -6.40 7.34
CA GLU A 93 15.37 -5.16 7.79
C GLU A 93 15.61 -4.01 6.81
N LEU A 94 16.82 -3.88 6.25
CA LEU A 94 17.14 -2.85 5.28
C LEU A 94 16.30 -3.00 4.00
N GLN A 95 16.18 -4.23 3.51
CA GLN A 95 15.34 -4.53 2.35
C GLN A 95 13.87 -4.16 2.60
N LEU A 96 13.33 -4.49 3.78
CA LEU A 96 11.96 -4.12 4.15
C LEU A 96 11.76 -2.60 4.25
N VAL A 97 12.71 -1.88 4.86
CA VAL A 97 12.69 -0.42 4.92
C VAL A 97 12.65 0.19 3.51
N MET A 98 13.47 -0.31 2.57
CA MET A 98 13.47 0.17 1.20
C MET A 98 12.15 -0.08 0.48
N ILE A 99 11.58 -1.29 0.60
CA ILE A 99 10.29 -1.64 -0.01
C ILE A 99 9.16 -0.78 0.55
N LEU A 100 9.08 -0.66 1.88
CA LEU A 100 8.06 0.15 2.54
C LEU A 100 8.19 1.63 2.22
N GLY A 101 9.43 2.14 2.11
CA GLY A 101 9.70 3.51 1.67
C GLY A 101 9.19 3.75 0.24
N ALA A 102 9.45 2.83 -0.69
CA ALA A 102 8.95 2.91 -2.06
C ALA A 102 7.41 2.88 -2.11
N LEU A 103 6.77 2.00 -1.33
CA LEU A 103 5.31 1.92 -1.23
C LEU A 103 4.69 3.18 -0.63
N LEU A 104 5.34 3.79 0.37
CA LEU A 104 4.90 5.04 0.97
C LEU A 104 4.97 6.21 -0.03
N VAL A 105 6.07 6.30 -0.79
CA VAL A 105 6.22 7.30 -1.87
C VAL A 105 5.15 7.10 -2.94
N ALA A 106 4.97 5.86 -3.42
CA ALA A 106 3.96 5.53 -4.42
C ALA A 106 2.54 5.88 -3.93
N SER A 107 2.23 5.58 -2.67
CA SER A 107 0.91 5.85 -2.08
C SER A 107 0.66 7.35 -1.92
N THR A 108 1.68 8.10 -1.50
CA THR A 108 1.62 9.57 -1.41
C THR A 108 1.43 10.19 -2.78
N ALA A 109 2.19 9.76 -3.79
CA ALA A 109 2.02 10.21 -5.17
C ALA A 109 0.61 9.88 -5.69
N GLY A 110 0.11 8.67 -5.42
CA GLY A 110 -1.24 8.24 -5.75
C GLY A 110 -2.32 9.15 -5.16
N LEU A 111 -2.20 9.51 -3.88
CA LEU A 111 -3.11 10.45 -3.21
C LEU A 111 -3.03 11.85 -3.82
N VAL A 112 -1.82 12.38 -4.02
CA VAL A 112 -1.61 13.71 -4.61
C VAL A 112 -2.24 13.79 -6.00
N MET A 113 -2.08 12.75 -6.83
CA MET A 113 -2.73 12.68 -8.14
C MET A 113 -4.26 12.71 -8.06
N VAL A 114 -4.87 12.14 -7.02
CA VAL A 114 -6.32 12.24 -6.81
C VAL A 114 -6.72 13.64 -6.38
N MET A 115 -5.97 14.24 -5.45
CA MET A 115 -6.26 15.58 -4.93
C MET A 115 -6.15 16.66 -6.01
N LEU A 116 -5.20 16.51 -6.93
CA LEU A 116 -5.02 17.41 -8.08
C LEU A 116 -5.98 17.11 -9.24
N ALA A 117 -6.73 16.02 -9.19
CA ALA A 117 -7.69 15.71 -10.24
C ALA A 117 -8.88 16.69 -10.19
N PRO A 118 -9.33 17.21 -11.35
CA PRO A 118 -10.53 18.05 -11.41
C PRO A 118 -11.71 17.33 -10.78
N LYS A 119 -12.44 18.03 -9.88
CA LYS A 119 -13.64 17.47 -9.27
C LYS A 119 -14.66 17.13 -10.36
N PRO A 120 -15.22 15.90 -10.38
CA PRO A 120 -16.31 15.60 -11.30
C PRO A 120 -17.48 16.54 -10.99
N LYS A 121 -18.08 17.13 -12.04
CA LYS A 121 -19.29 17.95 -11.89
C LYS A 121 -20.35 17.11 -11.18
N PRO A 122 -21.02 17.62 -10.14
CA PRO A 122 -22.21 16.96 -9.62
C PRO A 122 -23.24 16.87 -10.77
N ALA A 123 -23.86 15.69 -10.89
CA ALA A 123 -24.94 15.45 -11.84
C ALA A 123 -26.16 16.30 -11.49
#